data_AF-A0A971T2M9-F1
#
_entry.id   AF-A0A971T2M9-F1
#
_cell.length_a   1.000
_cell.length_b   1.000
_cell.length_c   1.000
_cell.angle_alpha   90.00
_cell.angle_beta   90.00
_cell.angle_gamma   90.00
#
_symmetry.space_group_name_H-M   'P 1'
#
loop_
_entity.id
_entity.type
_entity.pdbx_description
1 polymer ?
#
loop_
_entity_poly.entity_id
_entity_poly.type
_entity_poly.pdbx_seq_one_letter_code
_entity_poly.pdbx_strand_id
1 'polypeptide(L)'
;MSNEASTEAIKNSPPVFCGEVKKIKIVSDYRGFDPPLPGNEIEQRLTITADGRVFFSSFTYYDDKFVKKRVRRFKTDSMFAETVLRCIGKIFRDDFVAPVSPDKGGWKLFITNTDNLTFTFSGYLCLLVDELEYLSSVIREELRMPELLVFDGQAHEDRIEKVIIDYQRITQQEPGKSTINPADDYLTASCSERIILDRAAETLVYFQKIGSVCQVSRTYHANRVMSAFLDAHYSVDLFSSIQGDPPDVASDSNDSKDFTITVEYLYGKPRVISGTFDKNGLPEDFPIWAEDIQDIMDYCGRGEIVRPSIYGKVKRRSGDHIFCSVVFGGGKSYYYRTEDDTLQIGDSVLVPVRSAGETAVAEIIKIEYFAEEDAPLPLERIKIIIRRCTDEDFASLQENERAAQDSSERESTESIEVDRPTQNILKPDSSDPIIEEQPDNEGHAQPFDRLVLCDEKTPYVQVFVSAEMSEGCLKISGQDLGEAPRETFGEDEYEYFYDFDLENTERLFALLTPEKQSIAGVLVREFSGMDGCSKLREFCDENHIEYSFFTC
;
A
#
# COMPACT_ATOMS: atom_id res chain seq x y z
N MET A 1 42.93 33.31 42.88
CA MET A 1 42.94 32.40 41.71
C MET A 1 41.50 32.03 41.34
N SER A 2 40.65 33.01 41.07
CA SER A 2 39.21 32.77 40.96
C SER A 2 38.51 33.84 40.13
N ASN A 3 39.13 34.27 39.03
CA ASN A 3 38.49 35.22 38.10
C ASN A 3 38.92 35.10 36.63
N GLU A 4 39.63 34.04 36.23
CA GLU A 4 40.00 33.80 34.82
C GLU A 4 39.23 32.63 34.19
N ALA A 5 38.62 31.74 34.98
CA ALA A 5 37.85 30.60 34.45
C ALA A 5 36.44 30.98 33.94
N SER A 6 35.92 32.16 34.28
CA SER A 6 34.56 32.59 33.92
C SER A 6 34.49 33.37 32.61
N THR A 7 35.63 33.83 32.08
CA THR A 7 35.71 34.65 30.86
C THR A 7 35.99 33.82 29.61
N GLU A 8 36.44 32.57 29.76
CA GLU A 8 36.71 31.64 28.65
C GLU A 8 35.50 30.80 28.25
N ALA A 9 34.52 30.61 29.15
CA ALA A 9 33.29 29.86 28.87
C ALA A 9 32.28 30.64 28.01
N ILE A 10 32.43 31.96 27.82
CA ILE A 10 31.51 32.80 27.04
C ILE A 10 31.92 32.86 25.54
N LYS A 11 33.08 32.31 25.15
CA LYS A 11 33.57 32.34 23.76
C LYS A 11 33.18 31.13 22.89
N ASN A 12 32.54 30.11 23.46
CA ASN A 12 32.23 28.86 22.76
C ASN A 12 30.72 28.58 22.59
N SER A 13 29.86 29.54 22.91
CA SER A 13 28.44 29.44 22.55
C SER A 13 28.29 29.67 21.04
N PRO A 14 27.57 28.82 20.30
CA PRO A 14 27.27 29.08 18.90
C PRO A 14 26.59 30.46 18.79
N PRO A 15 26.89 31.25 17.74
CA PRO A 15 26.30 32.56 17.58
C PRO A 15 24.79 32.40 17.41
N VAL A 16 24.00 32.98 18.31
CA VAL A 16 22.53 32.96 18.18
C VAL A 16 22.08 34.15 17.34
N PHE A 17 21.21 33.92 16.35
CA PHE A 17 20.67 35.00 15.53
C PHE A 17 19.69 35.87 16.32
N CYS A 18 19.78 37.20 16.18
CA CYS A 18 18.81 38.14 16.74
C CYS A 18 18.36 39.23 15.75
N GLY A 19 17.10 39.65 15.91
CA GLY A 19 16.43 40.64 15.05
C GLY A 19 15.63 40.02 13.91
N GLU A 20 15.30 40.84 12.92
CA GLU A 20 14.59 40.43 11.70
C GLU A 20 15.57 40.28 10.53
N VAL A 21 15.42 39.21 9.75
CA VAL A 21 16.33 38.92 8.63
C VAL A 21 16.03 39.87 7.46
N LYS A 22 17.03 40.67 7.06
CA LYS A 22 16.95 41.57 5.89
C LYS A 22 17.52 40.92 4.63
N LYS A 23 18.52 40.05 4.79
CA LYS A 23 19.26 39.42 3.68
C LYS A 23 19.97 38.18 4.18
N ILE A 24 20.07 37.18 3.30
CA ILE A 24 20.94 36.03 3.48
C ILE A 24 21.95 35.93 2.34
N LYS A 25 23.08 35.30 2.62
CA LYS A 25 23.99 34.75 1.62
C LYS A 25 24.38 33.34 2.04
N ILE A 26 24.12 32.37 1.18
CA ILE A 26 24.51 30.98 1.32
C ILE A 26 25.71 30.76 0.41
N VAL A 27 26.78 30.19 0.95
CA VAL A 27 27.95 29.73 0.20
C VAL A 27 28.02 28.22 0.38
N SER A 28 27.73 27.47 -0.67
CA SER A 28 27.75 26.01 -0.66
C SER A 28 29.00 25.55 -1.41
N ASP A 29 29.75 24.62 -0.83
CA ASP A 29 31.04 24.15 -1.32
C ASP A 29 31.02 22.63 -1.38
N TYR A 30 31.12 22.07 -2.58
CA TYR A 30 31.05 20.64 -2.83
C TYR A 30 32.35 19.90 -2.46
N ARG A 31 33.43 20.61 -2.13
CA ARG A 31 34.72 19.98 -1.77
C ARG A 31 34.58 19.15 -0.48
N GLY A 32 34.40 17.85 -0.64
CA GLY A 32 34.50 16.84 0.41
C GLY A 32 35.91 16.25 0.48
N PHE A 33 36.02 14.95 0.78
CA PHE A 33 37.31 14.24 0.81
C PHE A 33 37.95 14.06 -0.57
N ASP A 34 37.14 13.86 -1.61
CA ASP A 34 37.65 13.66 -2.97
C ASP A 34 37.91 14.99 -3.67
N PRO A 35 39.11 15.19 -4.26
CA PRO A 35 39.39 16.41 -5.01
C PRO A 35 38.47 16.47 -6.23
N PRO A 36 37.76 17.59 -6.45
CA PRO A 36 36.87 17.73 -7.59
C PRO A 36 37.65 17.64 -8.90
N LEU A 37 37.07 16.99 -9.91
CA LEU A 37 37.68 16.93 -11.24
C LEU A 37 37.89 18.34 -11.81
N PRO A 38 39.00 18.59 -12.54
CA PRO A 38 39.25 19.90 -13.15
C PRO A 38 38.08 20.36 -14.03
N GLY A 39 37.53 21.54 -13.73
CA GLY A 39 36.41 22.12 -14.47
C GLY A 39 35.02 21.88 -13.85
N ASN A 40 34.93 21.02 -12.83
CA ASN A 40 33.69 20.86 -12.06
C ASN A 40 33.36 22.12 -11.26
N GLU A 41 32.07 22.36 -11.08
CA GLU A 41 31.58 23.43 -10.21
C GLU A 41 31.81 23.00 -8.75
N ILE A 42 32.53 23.83 -8.00
CA ILE A 42 32.95 23.49 -6.64
C ILE A 42 32.30 24.38 -5.57
N GLU A 43 31.88 25.59 -5.93
CA GLU A 43 31.29 26.53 -4.99
C GLU A 43 30.13 27.29 -5.65
N GLN A 44 29.04 27.44 -4.93
CA GLN A 44 27.88 28.24 -5.28
C GLN A 44 27.67 29.33 -4.23
N ARG A 45 27.27 30.51 -4.70
CA ARG A 45 26.90 31.63 -3.83
C ARG A 45 25.51 32.09 -4.22
N LEU A 46 24.56 31.92 -3.31
CA LEU A 46 23.19 32.37 -3.44
C LEU A 46 22.94 33.50 -2.43
N THR A 47 22.39 34.61 -2.89
CA THR A 47 21.98 35.73 -2.02
C THR A 47 20.51 36.02 -2.27
N ILE A 48 19.72 36.07 -1.21
CA ILE A 48 18.30 36.46 -1.25
C ILE A 48 18.12 37.64 -0.29
N THR A 49 17.35 38.62 -0.70
CA THR A 49 17.10 39.87 0.05
C THR A 49 15.61 40.03 0.29
N ALA A 50 15.25 40.78 1.34
CA ALA A 50 13.85 40.97 1.73
C ALA A 50 13.00 41.66 0.65
N ASP A 51 13.62 42.42 -0.26
CA ASP A 51 12.93 43.02 -1.41
C ASP A 51 12.86 42.09 -2.63
N GLY A 52 13.18 40.80 -2.48
CA GLY A 52 13.06 39.78 -3.51
C GLY A 52 14.22 39.72 -4.50
N ARG A 53 15.30 40.51 -4.35
CA ARG A 53 16.45 40.36 -5.27
C ARG A 53 17.23 39.09 -4.95
N VAL A 54 17.51 38.33 -6.01
CA VAL A 54 18.30 37.10 -5.99
C VAL A 54 19.58 37.30 -6.79
N PHE A 55 20.72 36.95 -6.18
CA PHE A 55 22.01 36.93 -6.85
C PHE A 55 22.62 35.54 -6.71
N PHE A 56 22.81 34.88 -7.84
CA PHE A 56 23.47 33.59 -7.92
C PHE A 56 24.79 33.72 -8.67
N SER A 57 25.81 33.04 -8.18
CA SER A 57 27.04 32.81 -8.92
C SER A 57 27.66 31.48 -8.56
N SER A 58 28.22 30.79 -9.53
CA SER A 58 28.99 29.58 -9.31
C SER A 58 30.44 29.69 -9.75
N PHE A 59 31.29 28.82 -9.20
CA PHE A 59 32.73 28.87 -9.38
C PHE A 59 33.31 27.47 -9.61
N THR A 60 34.32 27.40 -10.47
CA THR A 60 35.26 26.28 -10.56
C THR A 60 36.56 26.65 -9.86
N TYR A 61 37.37 25.65 -9.51
CA TYR A 61 38.70 25.86 -8.92
C TYR A 61 39.76 25.30 -9.85
N TYR A 62 40.67 26.17 -10.29
CA TYR A 62 41.78 25.81 -11.14
C TYR A 62 42.97 26.72 -10.83
N ASP A 63 44.17 26.15 -10.72
CA ASP A 63 45.43 26.90 -10.50
C ASP A 63 45.34 27.87 -9.29
N ASP A 64 44.85 27.34 -8.15
CA ASP A 64 44.61 28.09 -6.90
C ASP A 64 43.71 29.33 -7.02
N LYS A 65 42.86 29.37 -8.05
CA LYS A 65 41.93 30.48 -8.30
C LYS A 65 40.51 29.98 -8.49
N PHE A 66 39.59 30.71 -7.88
CA PHE A 66 38.17 30.59 -8.16
C PHE A 66 37.83 31.31 -9.47
N VAL A 67 37.40 30.55 -10.47
CA VAL A 67 36.96 31.08 -11.76
C VAL A 67 35.44 31.04 -11.79
N LYS A 68 34.81 32.21 -11.96
CA LYS A 68 33.35 32.32 -12.00
C LYS A 68 32.80 31.71 -13.29
N LYS A 69 31.87 30.76 -13.18
CA LYS A 69 31.29 30.01 -14.31
C LYS A 69 29.92 30.55 -14.70
N ARG A 70 28.97 30.58 -13.75
CA ARG A 70 27.59 31.03 -14.00
C ARG A 70 27.25 32.25 -13.15
N VAL A 71 26.40 33.12 -13.66
CA VAL A 71 25.84 34.27 -12.94
C VAL A 71 24.39 34.44 -13.34
N ARG A 72 23.50 34.55 -12.34
CA ARG A 72 22.12 34.97 -12.55
C ARG A 72 21.77 36.08 -11.56
N ARG A 73 21.00 37.05 -12.03
CA ARG A 73 20.47 38.15 -11.21
C ARG A 73 19.04 38.40 -11.64
N PHE A 74 18.12 38.27 -10.71
CA PHE A 74 16.70 38.41 -10.99
C PHE A 74 15.96 38.80 -9.72
N LYS A 75 14.67 39.05 -9.85
CA LYS A 75 13.78 39.32 -8.74
C LYS A 75 12.80 38.15 -8.64
N THR A 76 12.66 37.58 -7.45
CA THR A 76 11.65 36.56 -7.14
C THR A 76 10.43 37.23 -6.47
N ASP A 77 9.37 36.45 -6.25
CA ASP A 77 8.21 36.89 -5.49
C ASP A 77 8.61 37.34 -4.07
N SER A 78 8.00 38.43 -3.61
CA SER A 78 8.36 39.02 -2.32
C SER A 78 7.87 38.17 -1.14
N MET A 79 6.74 37.46 -1.28
CA MET A 79 6.25 36.55 -0.23
C MET A 79 7.14 35.31 -0.12
N PHE A 80 7.62 34.77 -1.25
CA PHE A 80 8.62 33.69 -1.24
C PHE A 80 9.89 34.14 -0.50
N ALA A 81 10.46 35.29 -0.89
CA ALA A 81 11.68 35.80 -0.26
C ALA A 81 11.47 36.01 1.25
N GLU A 82 10.38 36.64 1.65
CA GLU A 82 10.03 36.82 3.06
C GLU A 82 9.92 35.48 3.80
N THR A 83 9.32 34.47 3.16
CA THR A 83 9.16 33.13 3.74
C THR A 83 10.49 32.44 3.99
N VAL A 84 11.40 32.46 3.02
CA VAL A 84 12.75 31.91 3.18
C VAL A 84 13.49 32.63 4.32
N LEU A 85 13.46 33.96 4.33
CA LEU A 85 14.15 34.75 5.36
C LEU A 85 13.57 34.53 6.76
N ARG A 86 12.25 34.37 6.88
CA ARG A 86 11.55 34.08 8.13
C ARG A 86 11.91 32.69 8.66
N CYS A 87 11.91 31.67 7.80
CA CYS A 87 12.30 30.30 8.16
C CYS A 87 13.75 30.27 8.67
N ILE A 88 14.69 30.91 7.95
CA ILE A 88 16.08 31.03 8.39
C ILE A 88 16.17 31.76 9.73
N GLY A 89 15.46 32.89 9.87
CA GLY A 89 15.44 33.64 11.11
C GLY A 89 14.89 32.85 12.30
N LYS A 90 14.01 31.87 12.06
CA LYS A 90 13.50 30.95 13.08
C LYS A 90 14.53 29.87 13.42
N ILE A 91 15.04 29.15 12.43
CA ILE A 91 15.98 28.02 12.61
C ILE A 91 17.22 28.44 13.40
N PHE A 92 17.78 29.61 13.09
CA PHE A 92 19.05 30.05 13.67
C PHE A 92 18.90 30.96 14.91
N ARG A 93 17.66 31.18 15.39
CA ARG A 93 17.39 31.91 16.64
C ARG A 93 17.58 31.04 17.88
N ASP A 94 17.56 29.73 17.71
CA ASP A 94 17.89 28.78 18.77
C ASP A 94 19.40 28.45 18.73
N ASP A 95 19.91 27.73 19.73
CA ASP A 95 21.28 27.20 19.75
C ASP A 95 21.42 26.12 18.65
N PHE A 96 21.56 26.56 17.40
CA PHE A 96 21.73 25.67 16.26
C PHE A 96 23.10 24.98 16.34
N VAL A 97 23.07 23.65 16.38
CA VAL A 97 24.26 22.80 16.32
C VAL A 97 24.20 21.97 15.05
N ALA A 98 25.09 22.26 14.10
CA ALA A 98 25.16 21.50 12.86
C ALA A 98 25.62 20.05 13.14
N PRO A 99 24.93 19.04 12.57
CA PRO A 99 25.42 17.66 12.57
C PRO A 99 26.79 17.57 11.91
N VAL A 100 27.63 16.64 12.38
CA VAL A 100 28.99 16.45 11.87
C VAL A 100 28.98 15.42 10.75
N SER A 101 29.33 15.83 9.52
CA SER A 101 29.46 14.94 8.35
C SER A 101 30.72 15.31 7.54
N PRO A 102 31.92 14.98 8.04
CA PRO A 102 33.19 15.46 7.48
C PRO A 102 33.50 14.90 6.09
N ASP A 103 32.80 13.85 5.67
CA ASP A 103 32.84 13.24 4.35
C ASP A 103 32.15 14.09 3.27
N LYS A 104 31.27 15.01 3.66
CA LYS A 104 30.46 15.84 2.76
C LYS A 104 31.06 17.23 2.59
N GLY A 105 30.68 17.89 1.48
CA GLY A 105 30.93 19.31 1.27
C GLY A 105 30.30 20.18 2.38
N GLY A 106 30.65 21.46 2.43
CA GLY A 106 30.23 22.38 3.48
C GLY A 106 29.32 23.49 2.98
N TRP A 107 28.63 24.15 3.89
CA TRP A 107 27.96 25.43 3.62
C TRP A 107 28.31 26.48 4.68
N LYS A 108 28.28 27.74 4.26
CA LYS A 108 28.37 28.92 5.13
C LYS A 108 27.20 29.84 4.86
N LEU A 109 26.44 30.13 5.91
CA LEU A 109 25.31 31.05 5.88
C LEU A 109 25.71 32.37 6.53
N PHE A 110 25.47 33.46 5.84
CA PHE A 110 25.57 34.82 6.35
C PHE A 110 24.17 35.41 6.45
N ILE A 111 23.73 35.74 7.65
CA ILE A 111 22.43 36.38 7.91
C ILE A 111 22.69 37.84 8.26
N THR A 112 22.15 38.77 7.48
CA THR A 112 22.19 40.21 7.80
C THR A 112 20.82 40.64 8.30
N ASN A 113 20.74 41.21 9.51
CA ASN A 113 19.49 41.70 10.08
C ASN A 113 19.15 43.14 9.63
N THR A 114 18.02 43.67 10.08
CA THR A 114 17.56 45.04 9.79
C THR A 114 18.48 46.13 10.32
N ASP A 115 19.20 45.86 11.42
CA ASP A 115 20.22 46.74 12.00
C ASP A 115 21.58 46.66 11.26
N ASN A 116 21.66 45.85 10.20
CA ASN A 116 22.86 45.56 9.40
C ASN A 116 23.97 44.80 10.16
N LEU A 117 23.64 44.14 11.27
CA LEU A 117 24.53 43.17 11.90
C LEU A 117 24.55 41.87 11.08
N THR A 118 25.72 41.24 10.95
CA THR A 118 25.88 39.99 10.19
C THR A 118 26.29 38.86 11.12
N PHE A 119 25.52 37.76 11.07
CA PHE A 119 25.73 36.52 11.81
C PHE A 119 26.20 35.45 10.83
N THR A 120 27.09 34.56 11.27
CA THR A 120 27.66 33.52 10.41
C THR A 120 27.46 32.16 11.04
N PHE A 121 26.93 31.25 10.23
CA PHE A 121 26.71 29.85 10.57
C PHE A 121 27.37 28.98 9.51
N SER A 122 27.68 27.75 9.89
CA SER A 122 28.25 26.77 8.97
C SER A 122 27.81 25.36 9.34
N GLY A 123 27.78 24.49 8.34
CA GLY A 123 27.50 23.08 8.50
C GLY A 123 27.96 22.30 7.28
N TYR A 124 27.48 21.07 7.18
CA TYR A 124 27.79 20.15 6.09
C TYR A 124 26.58 19.96 5.18
N LEU A 125 26.82 19.73 3.89
CA LEU A 125 25.82 19.39 2.89
C LEU A 125 25.29 17.97 3.18
N CYS A 126 24.24 17.87 3.98
CA CYS A 126 23.68 16.60 4.44
C CYS A 126 22.18 16.70 4.72
N LEU A 127 21.53 15.53 4.78
CA LEU A 127 20.08 15.35 5.01
C LEU A 127 19.76 15.10 6.49
N LEU A 128 20.61 15.59 7.41
CA LEU A 128 20.46 15.33 8.85
C LEU A 128 19.70 16.44 9.60
N VAL A 129 19.16 17.42 8.87
CA VAL A 129 18.40 18.54 9.42
C VAL A 129 17.20 18.80 8.53
N ASP A 130 16.06 18.18 8.87
CA ASP A 130 14.82 18.20 8.10
C ASP A 130 14.39 19.62 7.70
N GLU A 131 14.53 20.62 8.58
CA GLU A 131 14.15 21.99 8.26
C GLU A 131 15.03 22.64 7.18
N LEU A 132 16.32 22.30 7.12
CA LEU A 132 17.24 22.83 6.12
C LEU A 132 17.14 22.08 4.79
N GLU A 133 16.86 20.78 4.84
CA GLU A 133 16.53 19.97 3.65
C GLU A 133 15.25 20.50 3.00
N TYR A 134 14.16 20.60 3.77
CA TYR A 134 12.89 21.16 3.31
C TYR A 134 13.07 22.56 2.72
N LEU A 135 13.83 23.43 3.39
CA LEU A 135 14.08 24.78 2.88
C LEU A 135 14.90 24.77 1.59
N SER A 136 15.84 23.84 1.43
CA SER A 136 16.63 23.68 0.19
C SER A 136 15.75 23.28 -0.99
N SER A 137 14.85 22.31 -0.79
CA SER A 137 13.83 21.93 -1.77
C SER A 137 12.95 23.12 -2.16
N VAL A 138 12.40 23.86 -1.19
CA VAL A 138 11.57 25.05 -1.45
C VAL A 138 12.34 26.13 -2.23
N ILE A 139 13.62 26.36 -1.91
CA ILE A 139 14.45 27.33 -2.62
C ILE A 139 14.67 26.91 -4.09
N ARG A 140 14.96 25.63 -4.36
CA ARG A 140 15.08 25.14 -5.75
C ARG A 140 13.79 25.29 -6.51
N GLU A 141 12.69 24.91 -5.86
CA GLU A 141 11.37 24.86 -6.47
C GLU A 141 10.95 26.24 -6.97
N GLU A 142 10.94 27.21 -6.05
CA GLU A 142 10.44 28.57 -6.27
C GLU A 142 11.38 29.41 -7.14
N LEU A 143 12.70 29.16 -7.07
CA LEU A 143 13.65 29.81 -7.98
C LEU A 143 13.69 29.16 -9.36
N ARG A 144 13.06 27.99 -9.55
CA ARG A 144 13.20 27.13 -10.74
C ARG A 144 14.68 26.91 -11.09
N MET A 145 15.46 26.54 -10.07
CA MET A 145 16.92 26.32 -10.15
C MET A 145 17.29 25.00 -9.47
N PRO A 146 17.00 23.84 -10.10
CA PRO A 146 17.29 22.51 -9.53
C PRO A 146 18.78 22.28 -9.27
N GLU A 147 19.66 23.00 -9.96
CA GLU A 147 21.10 22.85 -9.85
C GLU A 147 21.71 23.41 -8.55
N LEU A 148 20.91 24.00 -7.66
CA LEU A 148 21.39 24.62 -6.43
C LEU A 148 21.73 23.56 -5.38
N LEU A 149 22.88 23.68 -4.74
CA LEU A 149 23.29 22.82 -3.62
C LEU A 149 22.62 23.23 -2.30
N VAL A 150 22.47 24.54 -2.07
CA VAL A 150 21.88 25.13 -0.86
C VAL A 150 22.45 24.54 0.45
N PHE A 151 21.67 23.80 1.26
CA PHE A 151 22.11 23.23 2.53
C PHE A 151 22.26 21.71 2.52
N ASP A 152 21.57 21.00 1.63
CA ASP A 152 21.50 19.53 1.60
C ASP A 152 22.43 18.89 0.54
N GLY A 153 22.88 19.67 -0.45
CA GLY A 153 23.68 19.19 -1.58
C GLY A 153 22.92 18.44 -2.68
N GLN A 154 21.58 18.31 -2.59
CA GLN A 154 20.74 17.58 -3.54
C GLN A 154 20.50 18.39 -4.83
N ALA A 155 21.56 18.64 -5.60
CA ALA A 155 21.46 19.37 -6.86
C ALA A 155 21.17 18.41 -8.03
N HIS A 156 20.22 18.80 -8.88
CA HIS A 156 19.82 18.05 -10.08
C HIS A 156 20.25 18.84 -11.33
N GLU A 157 20.69 18.16 -12.40
CA GLU A 157 21.11 18.86 -13.63
C GLU A 157 19.94 19.57 -14.32
N ASP A 158 18.77 18.94 -14.24
CA ASP A 158 17.49 19.44 -14.70
C ASP A 158 16.41 18.93 -13.75
N ARG A 159 15.19 19.42 -13.90
CA ARG A 159 14.05 19.02 -13.07
C ARG A 159 12.97 18.39 -13.92
N ILE A 160 12.41 17.28 -13.49
CA ILE A 160 11.25 16.68 -14.15
C ILE A 160 10.02 17.52 -13.79
N GLU A 161 9.35 18.08 -14.80
CA GLU A 161 8.11 18.85 -14.64
C GLU A 161 6.89 17.96 -14.83
N LYS A 162 6.99 16.94 -15.71
CA LYS A 162 5.87 16.08 -16.05
C LYS A 162 6.32 14.72 -16.55
N VAL A 163 5.58 13.67 -16.18
CA VAL A 163 5.69 12.33 -16.76
C VAL A 163 4.32 11.94 -17.31
N ILE A 164 4.29 11.48 -18.55
CA ILE A 164 3.10 10.96 -19.22
C ILE A 164 3.39 9.54 -19.64
N ILE A 165 2.53 8.61 -19.26
CA ILE A 165 2.61 7.21 -19.67
C ILE A 165 1.32 6.89 -20.41
N ASP A 166 1.44 6.54 -21.67
CA ASP A 166 0.38 6.04 -22.52
C ASP A 166 0.55 4.52 -22.65
N TYR A 167 -0.48 3.75 -22.36
CA TYR A 167 -0.54 2.31 -22.54
C TYR A 167 -1.68 1.96 -23.49
N GLN A 168 -1.46 0.99 -24.36
CA GLN A 168 -2.47 0.50 -25.28
C GLN A 168 -2.40 -1.02 -25.40
N ARG A 169 -3.53 -1.68 -25.15
CA ARG A 169 -3.76 -3.09 -25.44
C ARG A 169 -4.73 -3.24 -26.59
N ILE A 170 -4.44 -4.14 -27.52
CA ILE A 170 -5.34 -4.56 -28.59
C ILE A 170 -5.36 -6.08 -28.61
N THR A 171 -6.54 -6.67 -28.47
CA THR A 171 -6.75 -8.11 -28.56
C THR A 171 -7.68 -8.42 -29.75
N GLN A 172 -7.24 -9.27 -30.68
CA GLN A 172 -8.05 -9.73 -31.81
C GLN A 172 -8.81 -11.00 -31.41
N GLN A 173 -10.14 -10.96 -31.40
CA GLN A 173 -10.96 -12.16 -31.20
C GLN A 173 -11.04 -13.00 -32.49
N GLU A 174 -10.99 -14.33 -32.35
CA GLU A 174 -11.39 -15.24 -33.43
C GLU A 174 -12.90 -15.08 -33.72
N PRO A 175 -13.32 -14.83 -34.97
CA PRO A 175 -14.74 -14.72 -35.29
C PRO A 175 -15.45 -16.07 -35.06
N GLY A 176 -16.41 -16.09 -34.13
CA GLY A 176 -17.36 -17.19 -33.96
C GLY A 176 -17.39 -17.93 -32.61
N LYS A 177 -16.71 -17.44 -31.56
CA LYS A 177 -16.77 -18.01 -30.19
C LYS A 177 -17.47 -17.11 -29.15
N SER A 178 -18.37 -16.24 -29.58
CA SER A 178 -19.19 -15.44 -28.65
C SER A 178 -20.49 -16.19 -28.36
N THR A 179 -20.56 -16.85 -27.21
CA THR A 179 -21.82 -17.30 -26.62
C THR A 179 -22.19 -16.34 -25.50
N ILE A 180 -23.41 -15.83 -25.59
CA ILE A 180 -24.12 -14.98 -24.62
C ILE A 180 -23.86 -13.47 -24.86
N ASN A 181 -24.84 -12.83 -25.51
CA ASN A 181 -25.08 -11.38 -25.59
C ASN A 181 -24.27 -10.52 -26.62
N PRO A 182 -24.92 -9.95 -27.66
CA PRO A 182 -24.26 -9.05 -28.63
C PRO A 182 -23.85 -7.67 -28.06
N ALA A 183 -24.11 -7.39 -26.78
CA ALA A 183 -23.54 -6.25 -26.05
C ALA A 183 -22.11 -6.52 -25.53
N ASP A 184 -21.75 -7.79 -25.35
CA ASP A 184 -20.43 -8.22 -24.83
C ASP A 184 -19.35 -8.26 -25.93
N ASP A 185 -19.78 -8.38 -27.19
CA ASP A 185 -18.91 -8.31 -28.40
C ASP A 185 -18.21 -6.94 -28.57
N TYR A 186 -18.64 -5.89 -27.85
CA TYR A 186 -18.07 -4.53 -27.94
C TYR A 186 -17.11 -4.16 -26.80
N LEU A 187 -16.93 -5.04 -25.80
CA LEU A 187 -16.35 -4.64 -24.51
C LEU A 187 -14.83 -4.83 -24.37
N THR A 188 -14.14 -5.72 -25.09
CA THR A 188 -12.73 -6.04 -24.74
C THR A 188 -11.78 -6.30 -25.91
N ALA A 189 -11.97 -5.63 -27.06
CA ALA A 189 -10.98 -5.68 -28.15
C ALA A 189 -9.81 -4.69 -27.95
N SER A 190 -9.99 -3.62 -27.16
CA SER A 190 -8.93 -2.67 -26.88
C SER A 190 -9.09 -1.98 -25.54
N CYS A 191 -7.97 -1.79 -24.85
CA CYS A 191 -7.86 -0.96 -23.66
C CYS A 191 -6.82 0.12 -23.94
N SER A 192 -7.06 1.34 -23.47
CA SER A 192 -6.02 2.36 -23.44
C SER A 192 -6.01 3.04 -22.08
N GLU A 193 -4.82 3.20 -21.52
CA GLU A 193 -4.61 3.84 -20.23
C GLU A 193 -3.64 4.98 -20.37
N ARG A 194 -3.80 5.98 -19.51
CA ARG A 194 -2.92 7.12 -19.44
C ARG A 194 -2.71 7.54 -18.00
N ILE A 195 -1.45 7.63 -17.60
CA ILE A 195 -1.02 8.28 -16.36
C ILE A 195 -0.36 9.62 -16.71
N ILE A 196 -0.74 10.68 -16.01
CA ILE A 196 -0.09 11.99 -16.09
C ILE A 196 0.27 12.42 -14.68
N LEU A 197 1.58 12.54 -14.41
CA LEU A 197 2.10 13.16 -13.21
C LEU A 197 2.56 14.58 -13.56
N ASP A 198 1.94 15.60 -12.97
CA ASP A 198 2.22 17.01 -13.28
C ASP A 198 2.66 17.75 -12.00
N ARG A 199 3.91 18.24 -12.00
CA ARG A 199 4.49 19.01 -10.89
C ARG A 199 3.74 20.31 -10.65
N ALA A 200 3.48 21.09 -11.71
CA ALA A 200 2.92 22.42 -11.57
C ALA A 200 1.47 22.38 -11.08
N ALA A 201 0.72 21.36 -11.49
CA ALA A 201 -0.65 21.14 -11.04
C ALA A 201 -0.75 20.41 -9.68
N GLU A 202 0.34 19.78 -9.21
CA GLU A 202 0.35 18.85 -8.08
C GLU A 202 -0.73 17.75 -8.24
N THR A 203 -0.74 17.14 -9.43
CA THR A 203 -1.72 16.11 -9.79
C THR A 203 -1.12 14.84 -10.33
N LEU A 204 -1.71 13.71 -9.92
CA LEU A 204 -1.70 12.44 -10.64
C LEU A 204 -3.05 12.27 -11.33
N VAL A 205 -3.07 12.13 -12.65
CA VAL A 205 -4.27 11.83 -13.43
C VAL A 205 -4.15 10.42 -13.97
N TYR A 206 -5.12 9.57 -13.66
CA TYR A 206 -5.26 8.24 -14.24
C TYR A 206 -6.52 8.21 -15.10
N PHE A 207 -6.35 7.93 -16.39
CA PHE A 207 -7.43 7.77 -17.35
C PHE A 207 -7.38 6.37 -17.94
N GLN A 208 -8.51 5.68 -17.99
CA GLN A 208 -8.64 4.36 -18.59
C GLN A 208 -9.85 4.36 -19.51
N LYS A 209 -9.70 3.76 -20.68
CA LYS A 209 -10.78 3.54 -21.63
C LYS A 209 -10.81 2.06 -22.00
N ILE A 210 -11.97 1.43 -21.77
CA ILE A 210 -12.19 0.01 -22.03
C ILE A 210 -13.21 -0.10 -23.17
N GLY A 211 -12.76 -0.64 -24.30
CA GLY A 211 -13.54 -0.74 -25.52
C GLY A 211 -14.05 0.63 -26.01
N SER A 212 -15.25 0.64 -26.57
CA SER A 212 -15.88 1.87 -27.07
C SER A 212 -16.80 2.57 -26.05
N VAL A 213 -17.12 1.90 -24.94
CA VAL A 213 -18.25 2.28 -24.07
C VAL A 213 -17.85 2.78 -22.69
N CYS A 214 -16.71 2.35 -22.15
CA CYS A 214 -16.32 2.67 -20.78
C CYS A 214 -15.13 3.65 -20.76
N GLN A 215 -15.27 4.70 -19.96
CA GLN A 215 -14.21 5.68 -19.68
C GLN A 215 -14.18 5.95 -18.19
N VAL A 216 -13.00 5.82 -17.60
CA VAL A 216 -12.71 6.10 -16.20
C VAL A 216 -11.68 7.23 -16.16
N SER A 217 -11.91 8.21 -15.30
CA SER A 217 -10.95 9.28 -15.04
C SER A 217 -10.87 9.52 -13.53
N ARG A 218 -9.65 9.50 -12.99
CA ARG A 218 -9.34 9.82 -11.60
C ARG A 218 -8.28 10.92 -11.59
N THR A 219 -8.47 11.91 -10.73
CA THR A 219 -7.48 12.98 -10.52
C THR A 219 -7.22 13.09 -9.03
N TYR A 220 -5.99 12.80 -8.65
CA TYR A 220 -5.52 12.92 -7.28
C TYR A 220 -4.83 14.28 -7.13
N HIS A 221 -5.31 15.08 -6.19
CA HIS A 221 -4.69 16.34 -5.80
C HIS A 221 -4.03 16.15 -4.44
N ALA A 222 -2.70 16.14 -4.42
CA ALA A 222 -1.94 15.95 -3.18
C ALA A 222 -0.79 16.95 -3.16
N ASN A 223 -0.96 18.01 -2.38
CA ASN A 223 -0.02 19.13 -2.34
C ASN A 223 1.38 18.64 -1.96
N ARG A 224 2.36 18.92 -2.83
CA ARG A 224 3.79 18.56 -2.74
C ARG A 224 4.12 17.08 -2.86
N VAL A 225 3.12 16.20 -2.93
CA VAL A 225 3.37 14.77 -3.08
C VAL A 225 3.91 14.50 -4.49
N MET A 226 3.38 15.16 -5.52
CA MET A 226 3.81 14.91 -6.90
C MET A 226 5.19 15.51 -7.18
N SER A 227 5.48 16.72 -6.68
CA SER A 227 6.82 17.28 -6.76
C SER A 227 7.85 16.41 -6.04
N ALA A 228 7.53 15.94 -4.83
CA ALA A 228 8.44 15.13 -4.02
C ALA A 228 8.70 13.77 -4.67
N PHE A 229 7.65 13.14 -5.21
CA PHE A 229 7.75 11.90 -5.98
C PHE A 229 8.71 12.08 -7.17
N LEU A 230 8.53 13.14 -7.97
CA LEU A 230 9.39 13.41 -9.12
C LEU A 230 10.85 13.69 -8.73
N ASP A 231 11.07 14.33 -7.58
CA ASP A 231 12.41 14.57 -7.05
C ASP A 231 13.07 13.26 -6.56
N ALA A 232 12.31 12.39 -5.89
CA ALA A 232 12.79 11.10 -5.38
C ALA A 232 13.19 10.12 -6.50
N HIS A 233 12.45 10.12 -7.61
CA HIS A 233 12.76 9.30 -8.79
C HIS A 233 13.70 9.97 -9.79
N TYR A 234 14.28 11.14 -9.46
CA TYR A 234 15.12 11.82 -10.43
C TYR A 234 16.41 11.03 -10.73
N SER A 235 16.61 10.75 -12.01
CA SER A 235 17.88 10.34 -12.59
C SER A 235 18.06 11.04 -13.94
N VAL A 236 19.31 11.40 -14.27
CA VAL A 236 19.64 11.93 -15.62
C VAL A 236 19.20 10.95 -16.72
N ASP A 237 19.23 9.66 -16.39
CA ASP A 237 18.97 8.54 -17.29
C ASP A 237 17.61 7.87 -17.01
N LEU A 238 16.68 8.53 -16.31
CA LEU A 238 15.33 8.02 -16.06
C LEU A 238 14.66 7.57 -17.37
N PHE A 239 14.18 6.33 -17.38
CA PHE A 239 13.56 5.65 -18.51
C PHE A 239 14.42 5.63 -19.79
N SER A 240 15.75 5.55 -19.67
CA SER A 240 16.63 5.54 -20.85
C SER A 240 17.11 4.14 -21.27
N SER A 241 17.14 3.17 -20.33
CA SER A 241 17.63 1.81 -20.59
C SER A 241 16.46 0.84 -20.76
N ILE A 242 16.35 0.25 -21.96
CA ILE A 242 15.41 -0.82 -22.28
C ILE A 242 16.25 -2.02 -22.74
N GLN A 243 16.06 -3.17 -22.11
CA GLN A 243 16.79 -4.40 -22.44
C GLN A 243 16.46 -4.88 -23.86
N GLY A 244 15.17 -4.84 -24.20
CA GLY A 244 14.61 -5.34 -25.45
C GLY A 244 14.50 -6.87 -25.48
N ASP A 245 13.55 -7.34 -26.27
CA ASP A 245 13.36 -8.77 -26.49
C ASP A 245 14.43 -9.39 -27.39
N PRO A 246 14.79 -10.67 -27.15
CA PRO A 246 15.65 -11.40 -28.07
C PRO A 246 14.95 -11.62 -29.44
N PRO A 247 15.71 -11.82 -30.52
CA PRO A 247 15.17 -11.82 -31.89
C PRO A 247 14.29 -13.04 -32.21
N ASP A 248 14.28 -14.06 -31.35
CA ASP A 248 13.52 -15.31 -31.51
C ASP A 248 12.24 -15.37 -30.65
N VAL A 249 11.84 -14.25 -30.03
CA VAL A 249 10.55 -14.16 -29.33
C VAL A 249 9.41 -14.44 -30.30
N ALA A 250 8.52 -15.36 -29.92
CA ALA A 250 7.31 -15.65 -30.66
C ALA A 250 6.36 -14.45 -30.57
N SER A 251 5.96 -13.89 -31.72
CA SER A 251 4.95 -12.85 -31.74
C SER A 251 3.55 -13.45 -31.63
N ASP A 252 2.78 -12.99 -30.64
CA ASP A 252 1.34 -13.20 -30.62
C ASP A 252 0.67 -12.09 -31.46
N SER A 253 0.16 -12.43 -32.64
CA SER A 253 -0.51 -11.45 -33.49
C SER A 253 -1.88 -11.03 -32.96
N ASN A 254 -2.42 -11.76 -31.99
CA ASN A 254 -3.77 -11.57 -31.48
C ASN A 254 -3.79 -10.80 -30.15
N ASP A 255 -2.67 -10.57 -29.48
CA ASP A 255 -2.59 -9.72 -28.30
C ASP A 255 -1.35 -8.83 -28.37
N SER A 256 -1.57 -7.53 -28.49
CA SER A 256 -0.52 -6.51 -28.55
C SER A 256 -0.70 -5.57 -27.38
N LYS A 257 0.41 -5.33 -26.65
CA LYS A 257 0.49 -4.40 -25.53
C LYS A 257 1.67 -3.47 -25.78
N ASP A 258 1.41 -2.19 -25.98
CA ASP A 258 2.41 -1.18 -26.28
C ASP A 258 2.34 -0.04 -25.27
N PHE A 259 3.44 0.69 -25.13
CA PHE A 259 3.48 1.91 -24.33
C PHE A 259 4.25 3.04 -25.00
N THR A 260 4.01 4.25 -24.51
CA THR A 260 4.84 5.42 -24.75
C THR A 260 4.99 6.20 -23.46
N ILE A 261 6.22 6.45 -23.03
CA ILE A 261 6.54 7.30 -21.87
C ILE A 261 7.16 8.60 -22.38
N THR A 262 6.63 9.73 -21.91
CA THR A 262 7.15 11.07 -22.16
C THR A 262 7.57 11.71 -20.83
N VAL A 263 8.83 12.14 -20.73
CA VAL A 263 9.36 12.90 -19.60
C VAL A 263 9.66 14.32 -20.06
N GLU A 264 8.96 15.30 -19.48
CA GLU A 264 9.18 16.72 -19.73
C GLU A 264 10.05 17.32 -18.63
N TYR A 265 11.05 18.09 -19.04
CA TYR A 265 12.01 18.72 -18.14
C TYR A 265 11.84 20.25 -18.10
N LEU A 266 12.37 20.87 -17.04
CA LEU A 266 12.35 22.31 -16.84
C LEU A 266 13.16 23.07 -17.90
N TYR A 267 14.35 22.57 -18.25
CA TYR A 267 15.24 23.21 -19.23
C TYR A 267 15.37 22.42 -20.54
N GLY A 268 15.46 21.10 -20.43
CA GLY A 268 15.73 20.17 -21.50
C GLY A 268 14.56 19.97 -22.46
N LYS A 269 14.85 19.26 -23.55
CA LYS A 269 13.79 18.78 -24.45
C LYS A 269 13.11 17.57 -23.81
N PRO A 270 11.81 17.35 -24.09
CA PRO A 270 11.14 16.12 -23.67
C PRO A 270 11.87 14.88 -24.18
N ARG A 271 11.98 13.87 -23.34
CA ARG A 271 12.40 12.51 -23.71
C ARG A 271 11.14 11.70 -24.00
N VAL A 272 11.11 11.00 -25.12
CA VAL A 272 10.02 10.10 -25.49
C VAL A 272 10.62 8.73 -25.78
N ILE A 273 10.08 7.71 -25.13
CA ILE A 273 10.41 6.31 -25.38
C ILE A 273 9.13 5.53 -25.63
N SER A 274 9.24 4.46 -26.41
CA SER A 274 8.13 3.56 -26.71
C SER A 274 8.66 2.15 -26.84
N GLY A 275 7.81 1.17 -26.54
CA GLY A 275 8.16 -0.24 -26.60
C GLY A 275 6.94 -1.11 -26.36
N THR A 276 7.17 -2.41 -26.28
CA THR A 276 6.18 -3.40 -25.89
C THR A 276 6.04 -3.41 -24.37
N PHE A 277 4.83 -3.57 -23.86
CA PHE A 277 4.54 -3.55 -22.43
C PHE A 277 4.73 -4.95 -21.83
N ASP A 278 5.99 -5.37 -21.78
CA ASP A 278 6.47 -6.60 -21.18
C ASP A 278 7.77 -6.33 -20.40
N LYS A 279 8.26 -7.34 -19.68
CA LYS A 279 9.42 -7.22 -18.80
C LYS A 279 10.69 -6.72 -19.52
N ASN A 280 10.93 -7.11 -20.77
CA ASN A 280 12.14 -6.72 -21.49
C ASN A 280 11.91 -5.45 -22.33
N GLY A 281 10.67 -5.19 -22.74
CA GLY A 281 10.28 -4.00 -23.50
C GLY A 281 10.18 -2.72 -22.65
N LEU A 282 9.94 -2.86 -21.33
CA LEU A 282 9.88 -1.75 -20.39
C LEU A 282 11.26 -1.25 -19.94
N PRO A 283 11.37 0.02 -19.52
CA PRO A 283 12.59 0.52 -18.88
C PRO A 283 12.91 -0.20 -17.56
N GLU A 284 14.21 -0.35 -17.26
CA GLU A 284 14.68 -1.04 -16.04
C GLU A 284 14.13 -0.44 -14.73
N ASP A 285 13.89 0.87 -14.72
CA ASP A 285 13.40 1.66 -13.59
C ASP A 285 11.87 1.76 -13.51
N PHE A 286 11.14 1.25 -14.52
CA PHE A 286 9.67 1.29 -14.54
C PHE A 286 9.00 0.53 -13.38
N PRO A 287 9.43 -0.69 -12.97
CA PRO A 287 8.76 -1.42 -11.91
C PRO A 287 8.71 -0.67 -10.58
N ILE A 288 9.85 -0.10 -10.14
CA ILE A 288 9.94 0.69 -8.91
C ILE A 288 9.05 1.93 -9.01
N TRP A 289 9.06 2.60 -10.17
CA TRP A 289 8.20 3.76 -10.40
C TRP A 289 6.70 3.40 -10.36
N ALA A 290 6.32 2.26 -10.92
CA ALA A 290 4.94 1.80 -10.94
C ALA A 290 4.44 1.39 -9.55
N GLU A 291 5.27 0.72 -8.74
CA GLU A 291 4.99 0.37 -7.35
C GLU A 291 4.70 1.62 -6.50
N ASP A 292 5.58 2.63 -6.55
CA ASP A 292 5.39 3.86 -5.77
C ASP A 292 4.15 4.67 -6.23
N ILE A 293 3.75 4.57 -7.51
CA ILE A 293 2.49 5.14 -8.00
C ILE A 293 1.28 4.35 -7.52
N GLN A 294 1.37 3.02 -7.49
CA GLN A 294 0.32 2.16 -6.95
C GLN A 294 0.07 2.50 -5.47
N ASP A 295 1.12 2.66 -4.67
CA ASP A 295 1.02 3.08 -3.27
C ASP A 295 0.24 4.39 -3.09
N ILE A 296 0.49 5.38 -3.96
CA ILE A 296 -0.27 6.64 -3.96
C ILE A 296 -1.75 6.40 -4.29
N MET A 297 -2.03 5.55 -5.29
CA MET A 297 -3.41 5.25 -5.69
C MET A 297 -4.16 4.48 -4.60
N ASP A 298 -3.50 3.53 -3.93
CA ASP A 298 -4.09 2.70 -2.88
C ASP A 298 -4.33 3.49 -1.60
N TYR A 299 -3.39 4.37 -1.24
CA TYR A 299 -3.56 5.31 -0.13
C TYR A 299 -4.79 6.22 -0.33
N CYS A 300 -5.01 6.71 -1.55
CA CYS A 300 -6.18 7.52 -1.89
C CYS A 300 -7.46 6.68 -2.05
N GLY A 301 -7.34 5.46 -2.55
CA GLY A 301 -8.31 4.37 -2.55
C GLY A 301 -9.74 4.67 -3.03
N ARG A 302 -10.65 3.70 -2.81
CA ARG A 302 -12.09 3.79 -3.17
C ARG A 302 -12.91 4.71 -2.26
N GLY A 303 -12.28 5.37 -1.29
CA GLY A 303 -12.96 6.16 -0.25
C GLY A 303 -13.87 5.32 0.66
N GLU A 304 -14.46 5.96 1.66
CA GLU A 304 -15.29 5.27 2.67
C GLU A 304 -16.79 5.25 2.33
N ILE A 305 -17.26 6.18 1.49
CA ILE A 305 -18.70 6.46 1.29
C ILE A 305 -19.49 5.28 0.73
N VAL A 306 -18.84 4.45 -0.08
CA VAL A 306 -19.44 3.25 -0.69
C VAL A 306 -19.13 1.97 0.08
N ARG A 307 -18.38 2.04 1.20
CA ARG A 307 -18.04 0.87 2.00
C ARG A 307 -19.15 0.56 3.02
N PRO A 308 -19.90 -0.55 2.86
CA PRO A 308 -20.99 -0.91 3.80
C PRO A 308 -20.50 -1.05 5.23
N SER A 309 -19.28 -1.52 5.42
CA SER A 309 -18.62 -1.60 6.73
C SER A 309 -18.43 -0.25 7.43
N ILE A 310 -18.53 0.88 6.72
CA ILE A 310 -18.45 2.23 7.29
C ILE A 310 -19.85 2.83 7.47
N TYR A 311 -20.63 2.97 6.38
CA TYR A 311 -21.94 3.63 6.47
C TYR A 311 -23.01 2.78 7.18
N GLY A 312 -22.82 1.45 7.23
CA GLY A 312 -23.67 0.52 7.96
C GLY A 312 -23.42 0.50 9.48
N LYS A 313 -22.35 1.15 9.97
CA LYS A 313 -22.06 1.21 11.42
C LYS A 313 -23.11 2.05 12.13
N VAL A 314 -23.82 1.42 13.08
CA VAL A 314 -24.71 2.12 14.01
C VAL A 314 -23.87 2.92 15.00
N LYS A 315 -24.27 4.15 15.36
CA LYS A 315 -23.58 4.90 16.42
C LYS A 315 -23.94 4.31 17.79
N ARG A 316 -22.92 3.96 18.57
CA ARG A 316 -23.04 3.56 19.99
C ARG A 316 -23.72 4.67 20.81
N ARG A 317 -24.69 4.33 21.64
CA ARG A 317 -25.24 5.24 22.67
C ARG A 317 -24.39 5.19 23.93
N SER A 318 -24.44 6.23 24.75
CA SER A 318 -23.61 6.35 25.97
C SER A 318 -23.76 5.21 26.98
N GLY A 319 -24.83 4.41 26.91
CA GLY A 319 -25.07 3.26 27.79
C GLY A 319 -24.88 1.91 27.11
N ASP A 320 -24.59 1.87 25.81
CA ASP A 320 -24.45 0.60 25.10
C ASP A 320 -23.08 -0.02 25.40
N HIS A 321 -23.02 -1.34 25.44
CA HIS A 321 -21.82 -2.15 25.53
C HIS A 321 -21.37 -2.60 24.13
N ILE A 322 -20.06 -2.69 23.90
CA ILE A 322 -19.48 -3.08 22.61
C ILE A 322 -19.29 -4.59 22.58
N PHE A 323 -19.97 -5.25 21.65
CA PHE A 323 -19.87 -6.68 21.42
C PHE A 323 -19.16 -6.93 20.10
N CYS A 324 -18.08 -7.69 20.16
CA CYS A 324 -17.31 -8.12 19.01
C CYS A 324 -17.57 -9.61 18.80
N SER A 325 -18.04 -9.98 17.61
CA SER A 325 -18.07 -11.36 17.16
C SER A 325 -16.74 -11.69 16.52
N VAL A 326 -16.01 -12.65 17.08
CA VAL A 326 -14.65 -13.01 16.63
C VAL A 326 -14.59 -14.45 16.13
N VAL A 327 -13.77 -14.70 15.11
CA VAL A 327 -13.52 -16.05 14.57
C VAL A 327 -12.06 -16.44 14.75
N PHE A 328 -11.83 -17.73 14.93
CA PHE A 328 -10.50 -18.34 14.97
C PHE A 328 -10.33 -19.15 13.69
N GLY A 329 -9.43 -18.75 12.79
CA GLY A 329 -9.09 -19.49 11.55
C GLY A 329 -10.31 -20.00 10.77
N GLY A 330 -11.27 -19.12 10.46
CA GLY A 330 -12.46 -19.44 9.65
C GLY A 330 -13.58 -20.24 10.35
N GLY A 331 -13.48 -20.51 11.66
CA GLY A 331 -14.45 -21.29 12.43
C GLY A 331 -15.73 -20.53 12.86
N LYS A 332 -16.47 -21.12 13.81
CA LYS A 332 -17.63 -20.47 14.45
C LYS A 332 -17.22 -19.15 15.12
N SER A 333 -18.12 -18.17 15.08
CA SER A 333 -17.91 -16.90 15.74
C SER A 333 -18.36 -16.92 17.21
N TYR A 334 -17.67 -16.15 18.04
CA TYR A 334 -17.91 -16.07 19.49
C TYR A 334 -17.98 -14.60 19.93
N TYR A 335 -18.92 -14.29 20.81
CA TYR A 335 -19.04 -12.95 21.38
C TYR A 335 -18.00 -12.70 22.46
N TYR A 336 -17.27 -11.59 22.29
CA TYR A 336 -16.44 -10.96 23.31
C TYR A 336 -16.89 -9.52 23.50
N ARG A 337 -16.61 -8.96 24.68
CA ARG A 337 -16.85 -7.55 24.97
C ARG A 337 -15.55 -6.76 24.88
N THR A 338 -15.66 -5.48 24.57
CA THR A 338 -14.54 -4.53 24.67
C THR A 338 -15.03 -3.18 25.18
N GLU A 339 -14.12 -2.38 25.73
CA GLU A 339 -14.35 -0.94 25.96
C GLU A 339 -13.58 -0.08 24.94
N ASP A 340 -12.75 -0.71 24.10
CA ASP A 340 -12.02 -0.07 23.01
C ASP A 340 -12.96 0.11 21.80
N ASP A 341 -13.43 1.35 21.61
CA ASP A 341 -14.28 1.74 20.50
C ASP A 341 -13.49 2.05 19.22
N THR A 342 -12.16 1.90 19.25
CA THR A 342 -11.29 2.06 18.08
C THR A 342 -11.12 0.77 17.27
N LEU A 343 -11.57 -0.38 17.82
CA LEU A 343 -11.55 -1.67 17.12
C LEU A 343 -12.46 -1.67 15.89
N GLN A 344 -12.00 -2.30 14.82
CA GLN A 344 -12.71 -2.40 13.55
C GLN A 344 -12.94 -3.86 13.13
N ILE A 345 -13.93 -4.07 12.27
CA ILE A 345 -14.10 -5.36 11.58
C ILE A 345 -12.84 -5.59 10.72
N GLY A 346 -12.26 -6.79 10.81
CA GLY A 346 -10.97 -7.17 10.24
C GLY A 346 -9.79 -7.08 11.22
N ASP A 347 -9.95 -6.41 12.38
CA ASP A 347 -8.86 -6.34 13.36
C ASP A 347 -8.59 -7.73 13.96
N SER A 348 -7.31 -8.10 14.01
CA SER A 348 -6.84 -9.23 14.81
C SER A 348 -6.68 -8.82 16.27
N VAL A 349 -7.30 -9.59 17.18
CA VAL A 349 -7.34 -9.31 18.62
C VAL A 349 -6.92 -10.52 19.44
N LEU A 350 -6.28 -10.25 20.58
CA LEU A 350 -5.92 -11.26 21.54
C LEU A 350 -7.07 -11.47 22.54
N VAL A 351 -7.57 -12.70 22.62
CA VAL A 351 -8.75 -13.04 23.42
C VAL A 351 -8.51 -14.25 24.32
N PRO A 352 -9.14 -14.32 25.50
CA PRO A 352 -8.99 -15.45 26.42
C PRO A 352 -9.88 -16.64 26.02
N VAL A 353 -9.29 -17.83 25.79
CA VAL A 353 -10.02 -19.00 25.25
C VAL A 353 -10.49 -19.96 26.34
N ARG A 354 -9.78 -20.06 27.47
CA ARG A 354 -10.12 -20.94 28.61
C ARG A 354 -9.98 -20.25 29.97
N SER A 355 -10.50 -20.89 31.02
CA SER A 355 -10.43 -20.39 32.41
C SER A 355 -9.01 -20.39 33.01
N ALA A 356 -8.01 -20.97 32.32
CA ALA A 356 -6.64 -21.12 32.81
C ALA A 356 -5.64 -20.07 32.26
N GLY A 357 -6.12 -18.97 31.69
CA GLY A 357 -5.24 -17.88 31.20
C GLY A 357 -4.66 -18.07 29.80
N GLU A 358 -5.09 -19.12 29.08
CA GLU A 358 -4.74 -19.32 27.66
C GLU A 358 -5.40 -18.23 26.79
N THR A 359 -4.59 -17.59 25.94
CA THR A 359 -5.00 -16.58 24.96
C THR A 359 -4.84 -17.11 23.54
N ALA A 360 -5.66 -16.63 22.61
CA ALA A 360 -5.49 -16.88 21.19
C ALA A 360 -5.80 -15.63 20.38
N VAL A 361 -5.28 -15.59 19.16
CA VAL A 361 -5.57 -14.56 18.18
C VAL A 361 -6.88 -14.91 17.47
N ALA A 362 -7.78 -13.94 17.38
CA ALA A 362 -9.04 -14.04 16.68
C ALA A 362 -9.26 -12.79 15.82
N GLU A 363 -9.98 -12.92 14.71
CA GLU A 363 -10.34 -11.79 13.85
C GLU A 363 -11.76 -11.32 14.18
N ILE A 364 -11.96 -10.00 14.29
CA ILE A 364 -13.28 -9.41 14.47
C ILE A 364 -14.04 -9.43 13.13
N ILE A 365 -15.15 -10.16 13.07
CA ILE A 365 -16.01 -10.20 11.87
C ILE A 365 -17.25 -9.32 11.98
N LYS A 366 -17.63 -8.93 13.20
CA LYS A 366 -18.82 -8.09 13.45
C LYS A 366 -18.67 -7.30 14.75
N ILE A 367 -19.14 -6.05 14.74
CA ILE A 367 -19.24 -5.20 15.93
C ILE A 367 -20.68 -4.73 16.09
N GLU A 368 -21.24 -4.92 17.27
CA GLU A 368 -22.60 -4.56 17.62
C GLU A 368 -22.63 -3.79 18.95
N TYR A 369 -23.65 -2.95 19.12
CA TYR A 369 -23.86 -2.17 20.34
C TYR A 369 -25.20 -2.56 20.95
N PHE A 370 -25.17 -2.97 22.22
CA PHE A 370 -26.37 -3.40 22.95
C PHE A 370 -26.49 -2.65 24.27
N ALA A 371 -27.69 -2.20 24.61
CA ALA A 371 -28.00 -1.86 26.00
C ALA A 371 -27.86 -3.12 26.88
N GLU A 372 -27.65 -2.96 28.19
CA GLU A 372 -27.45 -4.08 29.10
C GLU A 372 -28.64 -5.07 29.07
N GLU A 373 -29.87 -4.55 28.99
CA GLU A 373 -31.09 -5.34 28.90
C GLU A 373 -31.28 -6.12 27.59
N ASP A 374 -30.64 -5.68 26.50
CA ASP A 374 -30.78 -6.24 25.15
C ASP A 374 -29.54 -7.09 24.75
N ALA A 375 -28.60 -7.27 25.68
CA ALA A 375 -27.36 -7.98 25.43
C ALA A 375 -27.60 -9.46 25.07
N PRO A 376 -26.96 -10.00 24.02
CA PRO A 376 -27.16 -11.39 23.58
C PRO A 376 -26.71 -12.43 24.61
N LEU A 377 -25.86 -12.03 25.56
CA LEU A 377 -25.39 -12.84 26.68
C LEU A 377 -25.24 -11.93 27.93
N PRO A 378 -25.42 -12.45 29.16
CA PRO A 378 -25.19 -11.67 30.38
C PRO A 378 -23.75 -11.16 30.46
N LEU A 379 -23.56 -9.89 30.82
CA LEU A 379 -22.26 -9.23 30.81
C LEU A 379 -21.21 -9.94 31.69
N GLU A 380 -21.62 -10.61 32.77
CA GLU A 380 -20.71 -11.34 33.65
C GLU A 380 -20.20 -12.66 33.07
N ARG A 381 -20.86 -13.18 32.03
CA ARG A 381 -20.50 -14.45 31.38
C ARG A 381 -19.66 -14.26 30.13
N ILE A 382 -19.60 -13.03 29.61
CA ILE A 382 -18.86 -12.71 28.40
C ILE A 382 -17.44 -12.33 28.76
N LYS A 383 -16.51 -12.89 28.00
CA LYS A 383 -15.10 -12.58 28.14
C LYS A 383 -14.76 -11.27 27.44
N ILE A 384 -13.76 -10.57 27.94
CA ILE A 384 -13.33 -9.27 27.42
C ILE A 384 -12.14 -9.48 26.48
N ILE A 385 -12.13 -8.80 25.34
CA ILE A 385 -10.96 -8.68 24.47
C ILE A 385 -9.82 -8.06 25.28
N ILE A 386 -8.64 -8.67 25.24
CA ILE A 386 -7.51 -8.20 26.03
C ILE A 386 -6.92 -6.94 25.38
N ARG A 387 -6.63 -7.01 24.08
CA ARG A 387 -6.11 -5.92 23.24
C ARG A 387 -6.09 -6.32 21.76
N ARG A 388 -5.85 -5.33 20.88
CA ARG A 388 -5.43 -5.57 19.50
C ARG A 388 -4.07 -6.30 19.46
N CYS A 389 -3.90 -7.19 18.49
CA CYS A 389 -2.64 -7.89 18.26
C CYS A 389 -1.53 -6.92 17.84
N THR A 390 -0.31 -7.25 18.24
CA THR A 390 0.95 -6.60 17.83
C THR A 390 1.77 -7.55 16.97
N ASP A 391 2.77 -7.04 16.26
CA ASP A 391 3.67 -7.86 15.42
C ASP A 391 4.30 -9.04 16.19
N GLU A 392 4.59 -8.86 17.48
CA GLU A 392 5.11 -9.92 18.37
C GLU A 392 4.12 -11.09 18.55
N ASP A 393 2.81 -10.83 18.56
CA ASP A 393 1.80 -11.89 18.70
C ASP A 393 1.77 -12.75 17.43
N PHE A 394 1.89 -12.13 16.25
CA PHE A 394 1.98 -12.84 14.99
C PHE A 394 3.29 -13.63 14.85
N ALA A 395 4.41 -13.07 15.30
CA ALA A 395 5.70 -13.78 15.33
C ALA A 395 5.64 -15.01 16.24
N SER A 396 4.99 -14.91 17.40
CA SER A 396 4.83 -16.03 18.33
C SER A 396 3.96 -17.16 17.78
N LEU A 397 2.97 -16.86 16.93
CA LEU A 397 2.18 -17.88 16.23
C LEU A 397 3.05 -18.65 15.22
N GLN A 398 3.86 -17.94 14.43
CA GLN A 398 4.74 -18.56 13.42
C GLN A 398 5.83 -19.43 14.06
N GLU A 399 6.39 -19.03 15.21
CA GLU A 399 7.35 -19.86 15.95
C GLU A 399 6.71 -21.12 16.54
N ASN A 400 5.48 -21.02 17.06
CA ASN A 400 4.74 -22.16 17.58
C ASN A 400 4.32 -23.15 16.47
N GLU A 401 3.92 -22.66 15.29
CA GLU A 401 3.62 -23.49 14.12
C GLU A 401 4.86 -24.22 13.60
N ARG A 402 6.02 -23.54 13.53
CA ARG A 402 7.31 -24.17 13.19
C ARG A 402 7.72 -25.22 14.21
N ALA A 403 7.56 -24.95 15.50
CA ALA A 403 7.89 -25.90 16.56
C ALA A 403 6.96 -27.13 16.54
N ALA A 404 5.67 -26.94 16.22
CA ALA A 404 4.70 -28.03 16.08
C ALA A 404 5.01 -28.94 14.87
N GLN A 405 5.43 -28.36 13.75
CA GLN A 405 5.89 -29.11 12.57
C GLN A 405 7.16 -29.93 12.88
N ASP A 406 8.14 -29.33 13.57
CA ASP A 406 9.40 -29.99 13.95
C ASP A 406 9.20 -31.15 14.95
N SER A 407 8.14 -31.08 15.79
CA SER A 407 7.73 -32.21 16.65
C SER A 407 6.99 -33.33 15.90
N SER A 408 6.22 -33.00 14.86
CA SER A 408 5.51 -34.01 14.05
C SER A 408 6.46 -34.83 13.14
N GLU A 409 7.58 -34.23 12.71
CA GLU A 409 8.64 -34.93 11.96
C GLU A 409 9.48 -35.88 12.84
N ARG A 410 9.55 -35.61 14.15
CA ARG A 410 10.24 -36.49 15.11
C ARG A 410 9.41 -37.70 15.53
N GLU A 411 8.09 -37.57 15.60
CA GLU A 411 7.21 -38.74 15.88
C GLU A 411 7.07 -39.68 14.66
N SER A 412 7.20 -39.15 13.44
CA SER A 412 7.14 -39.96 12.20
C SER A 412 8.44 -40.75 11.93
N THR A 413 9.55 -40.43 12.60
CA THR A 413 10.84 -41.12 12.43
C THR A 413 11.12 -42.25 13.44
N GLU A 414 10.29 -42.44 14.47
CA GLU A 414 10.50 -43.50 15.49
C GLU A 414 9.61 -44.75 15.35
N SER A 415 8.72 -44.83 14.35
CA SER A 415 7.85 -46.00 14.14
C SER A 415 8.16 -46.80 12.87
N ILE A 416 9.36 -47.38 12.80
CA ILE A 416 9.66 -48.52 11.91
C ILE A 416 10.52 -49.53 12.67
N GLU A 417 9.90 -50.53 13.32
CA GLU A 417 10.35 -51.94 13.26
C GLU A 417 9.41 -52.97 13.97
N VAL A 418 9.05 -54.02 13.17
CA VAL A 418 8.71 -55.44 13.47
C VAL A 418 7.30 -55.89 13.99
N ASP A 419 6.47 -56.30 13.02
CA ASP A 419 5.86 -57.63 12.74
C ASP A 419 5.02 -58.45 13.79
N ARG A 420 3.76 -58.72 13.36
CA ARG A 420 2.87 -59.92 13.50
C ARG A 420 1.73 -60.04 14.54
N PRO A 421 0.64 -60.76 14.18
CA PRO A 421 -0.74 -60.50 14.64
C PRO A 421 -1.30 -61.55 15.61
N THR A 422 -2.32 -61.20 16.39
CA THR A 422 -3.29 -62.18 16.92
C THR A 422 -4.65 -61.56 17.26
N GLN A 423 -5.70 -62.35 17.05
CA GLN A 423 -7.12 -62.07 17.24
C GLN A 423 -7.56 -61.97 18.72
N ASN A 424 -8.76 -61.39 18.89
CA ASN A 424 -9.88 -61.79 19.77
C ASN A 424 -10.26 -60.92 20.99
N ILE A 425 -11.51 -60.42 20.88
CA ILE A 425 -12.64 -60.45 21.86
C ILE A 425 -12.48 -59.68 23.19
N LEU A 426 -13.31 -58.64 23.39
CA LEU A 426 -14.41 -58.54 24.38
C LEU A 426 -14.89 -57.07 24.53
N LYS A 427 -16.20 -56.84 24.37
CA LYS A 427 -16.99 -55.73 24.98
C LYS A 427 -17.08 -55.99 26.51
N PRO A 428 -17.29 -55.01 27.43
CA PRO A 428 -18.59 -54.30 27.50
C PRO A 428 -18.68 -52.90 28.17
N ASP A 429 -19.82 -52.28 27.87
CA ASP A 429 -20.79 -51.59 28.76
C ASP A 429 -20.66 -50.18 29.34
N SER A 430 -21.86 -49.56 29.31
CA SER A 430 -22.46 -48.52 30.15
C SER A 430 -22.05 -47.07 29.86
N SER A 431 -22.95 -46.09 29.69
CA SER A 431 -24.41 -46.06 29.87
C SER A 431 -24.94 -44.71 29.35
N ASP A 432 -26.07 -44.74 28.64
CA ASP A 432 -26.98 -43.62 28.31
C ASP A 432 -27.56 -42.95 29.59
N PRO A 433 -28.42 -41.90 29.56
CA PRO A 433 -28.99 -41.15 28.41
C PRO A 433 -28.98 -39.61 28.58
N ILE A 434 -29.21 -38.86 27.50
CA ILE A 434 -29.94 -37.58 27.60
C ILE A 434 -31.13 -37.61 26.64
N ILE A 435 -32.28 -37.38 27.25
CA ILE A 435 -33.65 -37.40 26.74
C ILE A 435 -33.90 -36.18 25.83
N GLU A 436 -34.61 -36.45 24.74
CA GLU A 436 -35.24 -35.51 23.81
C GLU A 436 -36.18 -34.52 24.51
N GLU A 437 -36.28 -33.29 24.02
CA GLU A 437 -37.58 -32.66 23.71
C GLU A 437 -37.43 -31.72 22.50
N GLN A 438 -38.34 -31.87 21.55
CA GLN A 438 -38.46 -31.13 20.28
C GLN A 438 -38.99 -29.71 20.49
N PRO A 439 -38.97 -28.89 19.42
CA PRO A 439 -40.22 -28.23 19.06
C PRO A 439 -40.61 -28.41 17.59
N ASP A 440 -41.91 -28.61 17.39
CA ASP A 440 -42.62 -28.61 16.12
C ASP A 440 -42.78 -27.19 15.51
N ASN A 441 -42.85 -27.17 14.16
CA ASN A 441 -43.40 -26.15 13.24
C ASN A 441 -42.66 -24.80 13.15
N GLU A 442 -42.20 -24.28 12.00
CA GLU A 442 -42.65 -24.36 10.60
C GLU A 442 -41.44 -24.40 9.64
N GLY A 443 -41.57 -25.17 8.55
CA GLY A 443 -40.52 -25.38 7.56
C GLY A 443 -40.39 -24.24 6.56
N HIS A 444 -39.32 -23.46 6.69
CA HIS A 444 -38.70 -22.71 5.60
C HIS A 444 -37.18 -22.80 5.78
N ALA A 445 -36.44 -23.05 4.69
CA ALA A 445 -34.98 -23.04 4.71
C ALA A 445 -34.50 -21.68 5.25
N GLN A 446 -33.86 -21.66 6.42
CA GLN A 446 -33.34 -20.40 6.96
C GLN A 446 -32.21 -19.91 6.05
N PRO A 447 -32.28 -18.68 5.53
CA PRO A 447 -31.20 -18.10 4.73
C PRO A 447 -29.95 -17.90 5.60
N PHE A 448 -28.77 -18.11 5.00
CA PHE A 448 -27.48 -17.83 5.61
C PHE A 448 -26.87 -16.59 4.97
N ASP A 449 -26.26 -15.72 5.77
CA ASP A 449 -25.69 -14.46 5.26
C ASP A 449 -24.42 -14.71 4.45
N ARG A 450 -23.52 -15.56 4.97
CA ARG A 450 -22.29 -15.99 4.30
C ARG A 450 -21.78 -17.30 4.91
N LEU A 451 -21.20 -18.16 4.08
CA LEU A 451 -20.72 -19.49 4.41
C LEU A 451 -19.37 -19.73 3.74
N VAL A 452 -18.34 -20.10 4.49
CA VAL A 452 -17.05 -20.50 3.89
C VAL A 452 -17.17 -21.96 3.43
N LEU A 453 -16.90 -22.20 2.16
CA LEU A 453 -16.85 -23.52 1.54
C LEU A 453 -15.41 -24.04 1.46
N CYS A 454 -14.43 -23.17 1.26
CA CYS A 454 -13.01 -23.55 1.26
C CYS A 454 -12.17 -22.42 1.86
N ASP A 455 -11.20 -22.76 2.69
CA ASP A 455 -10.15 -21.86 3.19
C ASP A 455 -8.93 -22.75 3.45
N GLU A 456 -8.30 -23.18 2.36
CA GLU A 456 -7.19 -24.13 2.38
C GLU A 456 -5.94 -23.51 1.78
N LYS A 457 -4.79 -23.75 2.41
CA LYS A 457 -3.50 -23.28 1.96
C LYS A 457 -2.56 -24.45 1.72
N THR A 458 -2.07 -24.55 0.48
CA THR A 458 -0.99 -25.46 0.07
C THR A 458 0.29 -24.64 -0.18
N PRO A 459 1.45 -25.30 -0.36
CA PRO A 459 2.69 -24.59 -0.73
C PRO A 459 2.59 -23.82 -2.07
N TYR A 460 1.62 -24.15 -2.92
CA TYR A 460 1.52 -23.62 -4.29
C TYR A 460 0.30 -22.73 -4.52
N VAL A 461 -0.76 -22.88 -3.72
CA VAL A 461 -2.01 -22.10 -3.84
C VAL A 461 -2.74 -22.02 -2.51
N GLN A 462 -3.29 -20.84 -2.23
CA GLN A 462 -4.26 -20.57 -1.19
C GLN A 462 -5.63 -20.39 -1.85
N VAL A 463 -6.60 -21.22 -1.49
CA VAL A 463 -7.94 -21.25 -2.07
C VAL A 463 -8.93 -20.80 -1.01
N PHE A 464 -9.65 -19.71 -1.29
CA PHE A 464 -10.74 -19.23 -0.46
C PHE A 464 -12.04 -19.24 -1.27
N VAL A 465 -13.06 -19.96 -0.81
CA VAL A 465 -14.37 -20.02 -1.44
C VAL A 465 -15.44 -19.75 -0.40
N SER A 466 -16.38 -18.86 -0.71
CA SER A 466 -17.54 -18.58 0.13
C SER A 466 -18.84 -18.55 -0.67
N ALA A 467 -19.93 -18.99 -0.05
CA ALA A 467 -21.29 -18.87 -0.53
C ALA A 467 -22.04 -17.80 0.26
N GLU A 468 -22.91 -17.04 -0.38
CA GLU A 468 -23.78 -16.06 0.25
C GLU A 468 -25.17 -16.06 -0.38
N MET A 469 -26.18 -15.64 0.39
CA MET A 469 -27.52 -15.41 -0.12
C MET A 469 -27.75 -13.93 -0.30
N SER A 470 -28.12 -13.51 -1.51
CA SER A 470 -28.44 -12.11 -1.82
C SER A 470 -29.76 -12.04 -2.57
N GLU A 471 -30.74 -11.33 -2.00
CA GLU A 471 -32.10 -11.21 -2.58
C GLU A 471 -32.80 -12.55 -2.89
N GLY A 472 -32.44 -13.63 -2.17
CA GLY A 472 -32.97 -14.98 -2.38
C GLY A 472 -32.20 -15.81 -3.42
N CYS A 473 -31.18 -15.23 -4.05
CA CYS A 473 -30.28 -15.89 -4.98
C CYS A 473 -29.01 -16.40 -4.26
N LEU A 474 -28.55 -17.60 -4.62
CA LEU A 474 -27.27 -18.11 -4.17
C LEU A 474 -26.15 -17.49 -5.01
N LYS A 475 -25.11 -17.00 -4.32
CA LYS A 475 -23.86 -16.59 -4.94
C LYS A 475 -22.72 -17.35 -4.32
N ILE A 476 -21.74 -17.76 -5.12
CA ILE A 476 -20.51 -18.37 -4.64
C ILE A 476 -19.35 -17.59 -5.24
N SER A 477 -18.43 -17.17 -4.41
CA SER A 477 -17.21 -16.45 -4.80
C SER A 477 -16.00 -17.27 -4.36
N GLY A 478 -15.03 -17.43 -5.24
CA GLY A 478 -13.77 -18.09 -4.99
C GLY A 478 -12.59 -17.22 -5.40
N GLN A 479 -11.48 -17.39 -4.70
CA GLN A 479 -10.24 -16.69 -4.89
C GLN A 479 -9.10 -17.68 -4.68
N ASP A 480 -8.30 -17.87 -5.72
CA ASP A 480 -7.10 -18.70 -5.67
C ASP A 480 -5.88 -17.77 -5.76
N LEU A 481 -4.99 -17.84 -4.78
CA LEU A 481 -3.79 -17.01 -4.67
C LEU A 481 -2.53 -17.88 -4.68
N GLY A 482 -1.54 -17.54 -5.48
CA GLY A 482 -0.21 -18.17 -5.44
C GLY A 482 0.34 -18.59 -6.80
N GLU A 483 1.28 -19.53 -6.76
CA GLU A 483 2.02 -19.98 -7.94
C GLU A 483 1.15 -20.79 -8.91
N ALA A 484 0.19 -21.58 -8.42
CA ALA A 484 -0.66 -22.37 -9.30
C ALA A 484 -1.61 -21.51 -10.17
N PRO A 485 -2.28 -20.46 -9.64
CA PRO A 485 -2.96 -19.46 -10.47
C PRO A 485 -2.05 -18.79 -11.49
N ARG A 486 -0.82 -18.43 -11.09
CA ARG A 486 0.16 -17.78 -11.99
C ARG A 486 0.55 -18.67 -13.17
N GLU A 487 0.77 -19.95 -12.92
CA GLU A 487 1.09 -20.92 -13.98
C GLU A 487 -0.10 -21.24 -14.90
N THR A 488 -1.32 -21.17 -14.36
CA THR A 488 -2.54 -21.61 -15.06
C THR A 488 -3.25 -20.46 -15.80
N PHE A 489 -3.30 -19.28 -15.19
CA PHE A 489 -4.06 -18.12 -15.63
C PHE A 489 -3.17 -16.90 -15.94
N GLY A 490 -1.88 -16.95 -15.59
CA GLY A 490 -0.90 -15.89 -15.88
C GLY A 490 -0.82 -14.79 -14.82
N GLU A 491 -1.67 -14.84 -13.80
CA GLU A 491 -1.76 -13.90 -12.68
C GLU A 491 -1.67 -14.68 -11.36
N ASP A 492 -1.04 -14.11 -10.34
CA ASP A 492 -0.88 -14.73 -9.01
C ASP A 492 -2.16 -14.73 -8.17
N GLU A 493 -3.23 -14.18 -8.72
CA GLU A 493 -4.58 -14.15 -8.20
C GLU A 493 -5.57 -14.57 -9.28
N TYR A 494 -6.54 -15.41 -8.92
CA TYR A 494 -7.64 -15.82 -9.79
C TYR A 494 -8.94 -15.80 -9.01
N GLU A 495 -9.81 -14.85 -9.36
CA GLU A 495 -11.15 -14.73 -8.77
C GLU A 495 -12.21 -15.33 -9.69
N TYR A 496 -13.17 -16.03 -9.11
CA TYR A 496 -14.26 -16.66 -9.85
C TYR A 496 -15.57 -16.68 -9.06
N PHE A 497 -16.68 -16.69 -9.77
CA PHE A 497 -17.99 -16.50 -9.17
C PHE A 497 -19.07 -17.32 -9.87
N TYR A 498 -20.04 -17.79 -9.09
CA TYR A 498 -21.23 -18.49 -9.54
C TYR A 498 -22.46 -17.74 -9.02
N ASP A 499 -23.23 -17.15 -9.92
CA ASP A 499 -24.49 -16.48 -9.59
C ASP A 499 -25.66 -17.32 -10.10
N PHE A 500 -26.50 -17.77 -9.16
CA PHE A 500 -27.74 -18.48 -9.46
C PHE A 500 -28.91 -17.48 -9.44
N ASP A 501 -29.83 -17.57 -10.39
CA ASP A 501 -31.09 -16.82 -10.26
C ASP A 501 -32.00 -17.47 -9.20
N LEU A 502 -33.14 -16.84 -8.92
CA LEU A 502 -34.07 -17.30 -7.90
C LEU A 502 -34.61 -18.72 -8.21
N GLU A 503 -34.96 -19.00 -9.47
CA GLU A 503 -35.52 -20.28 -9.89
C GLU A 503 -34.50 -21.41 -9.72
N ASN A 504 -33.26 -21.18 -10.16
CA ASN A 504 -32.18 -22.16 -10.07
C ASN A 504 -31.67 -22.33 -8.64
N THR A 505 -31.71 -21.27 -7.83
CA THR A 505 -31.42 -21.36 -6.38
C THR A 505 -32.45 -22.24 -5.68
N GLU A 506 -33.74 -22.02 -5.92
CA GLU A 506 -34.82 -22.84 -5.35
C GLU A 506 -34.71 -24.30 -5.81
N ARG A 507 -34.41 -24.52 -7.09
CA ARG A 507 -34.24 -25.87 -7.66
C ARG A 507 -33.05 -26.61 -7.07
N LEU A 508 -31.91 -25.94 -6.94
CA LEU A 508 -30.71 -26.48 -6.28
C LEU A 508 -31.04 -26.89 -4.84
N PHE A 509 -31.68 -26.00 -4.08
CA PHE A 509 -32.00 -26.27 -2.68
C PHE A 509 -33.05 -27.38 -2.52
N ALA A 510 -34.03 -27.46 -3.41
CA ALA A 510 -35.02 -28.54 -3.41
C ALA A 510 -34.39 -29.91 -3.64
N LEU A 511 -33.36 -30.00 -4.49
CA LEU A 511 -32.64 -31.24 -4.77
C LEU A 511 -31.65 -31.63 -3.67
N LEU A 512 -31.02 -30.64 -3.03
CA LEU A 512 -30.07 -30.84 -1.92
C LEU A 512 -30.76 -31.17 -0.59
N THR A 513 -32.00 -30.73 -0.41
CA THR A 513 -32.68 -30.78 0.90
C THR A 513 -34.05 -31.46 0.84
N PRO A 514 -34.13 -32.77 0.53
CA PRO A 514 -35.41 -33.50 0.52
C PRO A 514 -35.96 -33.79 1.94
N GLU A 515 -35.15 -33.67 2.99
CA GLU A 515 -35.56 -33.81 4.40
C GLU A 515 -35.09 -32.60 5.22
N LYS A 516 -35.69 -32.36 6.41
CA LYS A 516 -35.57 -31.17 7.31
C LYS A 516 -34.14 -30.79 7.77
N GLN A 517 -33.18 -30.64 6.87
CA GLN A 517 -31.81 -30.25 7.12
C GLN A 517 -31.61 -28.77 6.79
N SER A 518 -30.64 -28.13 7.44
CA SER A 518 -30.24 -26.76 7.12
C SER A 518 -29.49 -26.73 5.79
N ILE A 519 -29.93 -25.87 4.86
CA ILE A 519 -29.29 -25.73 3.55
C ILE A 519 -27.80 -25.36 3.65
N ALA A 520 -27.43 -24.51 4.61
CA ALA A 520 -26.04 -24.16 4.87
C ALA A 520 -25.20 -25.39 5.25
N GLY A 521 -25.74 -26.27 6.09
CA GLY A 521 -25.07 -27.52 6.48
C GLY A 521 -24.90 -28.49 5.31
N VAL A 522 -25.86 -28.55 4.39
CA VAL A 522 -25.76 -29.39 3.19
C VAL A 522 -24.75 -28.82 2.20
N LEU A 523 -24.74 -27.50 1.98
CA LEU A 523 -23.77 -26.86 1.10
C LEU A 523 -22.33 -27.08 1.56
N VAL A 524 -22.03 -26.95 2.87
CA VAL A 524 -20.70 -27.30 3.40
C VAL A 524 -20.42 -28.78 3.17
N ARG A 525 -21.35 -29.67 3.55
CA ARG A 525 -21.11 -31.11 3.50
C ARG A 525 -20.83 -31.62 2.08
N GLU A 526 -21.57 -31.13 1.09
CA GLU A 526 -21.47 -31.61 -0.29
C GLU A 526 -20.42 -30.86 -1.11
N PHE A 527 -20.20 -29.56 -0.83
CA PHE A 527 -19.42 -28.66 -1.68
C PHE A 527 -18.28 -27.93 -0.96
N SER A 528 -17.82 -28.40 0.21
CA SER A 528 -16.60 -27.86 0.84
C SER A 528 -15.30 -28.46 0.30
N GLY A 529 -14.20 -27.74 0.53
CA GLY A 529 -12.82 -28.15 0.21
C GLY A 529 -12.40 -27.78 -1.21
N MET A 530 -11.15 -28.08 -1.57
CA MET A 530 -10.55 -27.68 -2.86
C MET A 530 -11.34 -28.17 -4.10
N ASP A 531 -11.99 -29.33 -4.01
CA ASP A 531 -12.82 -29.87 -5.10
C ASP A 531 -14.30 -29.41 -5.04
N GLY A 532 -14.65 -28.58 -4.07
CA GLY A 532 -16.04 -28.21 -3.74
C GLY A 532 -16.78 -27.56 -4.92
N CYS A 533 -16.17 -26.56 -5.55
CA CYS A 533 -16.72 -25.90 -6.74
C CYS A 533 -16.86 -26.86 -7.92
N SER A 534 -15.92 -27.79 -8.11
CA SER A 534 -16.00 -28.79 -9.18
C SER A 534 -17.18 -29.74 -8.99
N LYS A 535 -17.40 -30.22 -7.76
CA LYS A 535 -18.57 -31.05 -7.42
C LYS A 535 -19.88 -30.30 -7.59
N LEU A 536 -19.91 -29.01 -7.26
CA LEU A 536 -21.08 -28.18 -7.49
C LEU A 536 -21.42 -28.07 -8.97
N ARG A 537 -20.43 -27.78 -9.83
CA ARG A 537 -20.66 -27.70 -11.28
C ARG A 537 -21.20 -29.02 -11.85
N GLU A 538 -20.58 -30.14 -11.47
CA GLU A 538 -21.04 -31.47 -11.89
C GLU A 538 -22.48 -31.75 -11.43
N PHE A 539 -22.81 -31.42 -10.18
CA PHE A 539 -24.17 -31.56 -9.66
C PHE A 539 -25.18 -30.69 -10.44
N CYS A 540 -24.82 -29.45 -10.75
CA CYS A 540 -25.67 -28.53 -11.52
C CYS A 540 -25.89 -29.03 -12.96
N ASP A 541 -24.83 -29.52 -13.61
CA ASP A 541 -24.89 -30.08 -14.97
C ASP A 541 -25.80 -31.32 -15.03
N GLU A 542 -25.66 -32.24 -14.09
CA GLU A 542 -26.48 -33.46 -13.99
C GLU A 542 -27.96 -33.18 -13.75
N ASN A 543 -28.26 -32.09 -13.04
CA ASN A 543 -29.62 -31.72 -12.64
C ASN A 543 -30.25 -30.60 -13.47
N HIS A 544 -29.55 -30.14 -14.52
CA HIS A 544 -29.95 -29.02 -15.38
C HIS A 544 -30.30 -27.76 -14.58
N ILE A 545 -29.41 -27.37 -13.67
CA ILE A 545 -29.47 -26.12 -12.90
C ILE A 545 -28.52 -25.13 -13.56
N GLU A 546 -29.06 -24.00 -14.03
CA GLU A 546 -28.30 -22.96 -14.69
C GLU A 546 -27.73 -21.96 -13.67
N TYR A 547 -26.53 -21.47 -13.94
CA TYR A 547 -25.87 -20.40 -13.18
C TYR A 547 -25.00 -19.57 -14.12
N SER A 548 -24.79 -18.31 -13.78
CA SER A 548 -23.82 -17.45 -14.45
C SER A 548 -22.46 -17.65 -13.82
N PHE A 549 -21.45 -17.95 -14.64
CA PHE A 549 -20.05 -18.06 -14.20
C PHE A 549 -19.25 -16.89 -14.74
N PHE A 550 -18.49 -16.24 -13.86
CA PHE A 550 -17.63 -15.13 -14.22
C PHE A 550 -16.30 -15.23 -13.48
N THR A 551 -15.24 -14.75 -14.10
CA THR A 551 -13.88 -14.75 -13.56
C THR A 551 -13.32 -13.34 -13.73
N CYS A 552 -12.55 -12.85 -12.76
CA CYS A 552 -11.91 -11.54 -12.83
C CYS A 552 -10.42 -11.67 -13.11
#